data_AF-A0A432G915-F1
#
_entry.id   AF-A0A432G915-F1
#
_cell.length_a   1.000
_cell.length_b   1.000
_cell.length_c   1.000
_cell.angle_alpha   90.00
_cell.angle_beta   90.00
_cell.angle_gamma   90.00
#
_symmetry.space_group_name_H-M   'P 1'
#
loop_
_entity.id
_entity.type
_entity.pdbx_description
1 polymer ?
#
loop_
_entity_poly.entity_id
_entity_poly.type
_entity_poly.pdbx_seq_one_letter_code
_entity_poly.pdbx_strand_id
1 'polypeptide(L)' 'DDVEPNKVVDFEAALLSYMNSSHADLVARVNEEADWNDEIEAAFHEALKDFKANSTW' A
#
# COMPACT_ATOMS: atom_id res chain seq x y z
N ASP A 1 10.68 11.75 -1.74
CA ASP A 1 11.80 11.19 -0.95
C ASP A 1 11.55 11.34 0.55
N ASP A 2 10.33 11.03 1.02
CA ASP A 2 9.90 11.36 2.41
C ASP A 2 10.24 10.29 3.45
N VAL A 3 10.93 9.21 3.06
CA VAL A 3 11.24 8.06 3.93
C VAL A 3 12.75 7.99 4.08
N GLU A 4 13.27 8.11 5.30
CA GLU A 4 14.70 7.90 5.54
C GLU A 4 15.10 6.49 5.07
N PRO A 5 16.27 6.30 4.43
CA PRO A 5 16.68 4.98 3.91
C PRO A 5 16.66 3.86 4.96
N ASN A 6 16.96 4.20 6.21
CA ASN A 6 16.96 3.27 7.34
C ASN A 6 15.55 2.96 7.87
N LYS A 7 14.53 3.70 7.43
CA LYS A 7 13.12 3.56 7.80
C LYS A 7 12.25 3.04 6.67
N VAL A 8 12.82 2.80 5.50
CA VAL A 8 12.12 2.19 4.36
C VAL A 8 11.57 0.81 4.71
N VAL A 9 12.32 0.00 5.45
CA VAL A 9 11.88 -1.35 5.86
C VAL A 9 10.72 -1.27 6.87
N ASP A 10 10.79 -0.34 7.84
CA ASP A 10 9.71 -0.11 8.81
C ASP A 10 8.44 0.39 8.10
N PHE A 11 8.61 1.31 7.14
CA PHE A 11 7.54 1.83 6.28
C PHE A 11 6.89 0.73 5.45
N GLU A 12 7.69 -0.11 4.78
CA GLU A 12 7.19 -1.20 3.94
C GLU A 12 6.42 -2.23 4.77
N ALA A 13 6.92 -2.59 5.96
CA ALA A 13 6.23 -3.50 6.86
C ALA A 13 4.90 -2.92 7.35
N ALA A 14 4.87 -1.64 7.73
CA ALA A 14 3.66 -0.96 8.15
C ALA A 14 2.66 -0.82 6.99
N LEU A 15 3.13 -0.50 5.78
CA LEU A 15 2.31 -0.41 4.57
C LEU A 15 1.71 -1.77 4.22
N LEU A 16 2.51 -2.85 4.19
CA LEU A 16 2.02 -4.20 3.93
C LEU A 16 0.99 -4.64 4.97
N SER A 17 1.19 -4.30 6.24
CA SER A 17 0.23 -4.59 7.30
C SER A 17 -1.10 -3.84 7.07
N TYR A 18 -1.02 -2.54 6.75
CA TYR A 18 -2.19 -1.71 6.44
C TYR A 18 -2.94 -2.18 5.19
N MET A 19 -2.22 -2.50 4.12
CA MET A 19 -2.80 -3.02 2.88
C MET A 19 -3.52 -4.35 3.13
N ASN A 20 -2.93 -5.25 3.93
CA ASN A 20 -3.59 -6.50 4.30
C ASN A 20 -4.75 -6.33 5.28
N SER A 21 -4.75 -5.31 6.14
CA SER A 21 -5.85 -5.09 7.10
C SER A 21 -7.02 -4.32 6.50
N SER A 22 -6.74 -3.31 5.68
CA SER A 22 -7.72 -2.33 5.20
C SER A 22 -8.05 -2.49 3.72
N HIS A 23 -7.15 -3.08 2.94
CA HIS A 23 -7.30 -3.25 1.49
C HIS A 23 -7.04 -4.71 1.06
N ALA A 24 -7.40 -5.68 1.92
CA ALA A 24 -7.20 -7.10 1.67
C ALA A 24 -7.80 -7.56 0.33
N ASP A 25 -8.98 -7.05 0.00
CA ASP A 25 -9.66 -7.34 -1.27
C ASP A 25 -8.90 -6.79 -2.48
N LEU A 26 -8.28 -5.62 -2.36
CA LEU A 26 -7.44 -5.03 -3.42
C LEU A 26 -6.18 -5.88 -3.63
N VAL A 27 -5.52 -6.28 -2.54
CA VAL A 27 -4.33 -7.15 -2.57
C VAL A 27 -4.68 -8.53 -3.15
N ALA A 28 -5.84 -9.09 -2.79
CA ALA A 28 -6.33 -10.35 -3.34
C ALA A 28 -6.58 -10.26 -4.85
N ARG A 29 -7.26 -9.19 -5.31
CA ARG A 29 -7.49 -8.94 -6.75
C ARG A 29 -6.21 -8.84 -7.55
N VAL A 30 -5.21 -8.12 -7.04
CA VAL A 30 -3.89 -8.02 -7.71
C VAL A 30 -3.22 -9.38 -7.80
N ASN A 31 -3.27 -10.17 -6.73
CA ASN A 31 -2.66 -11.50 -6.71
C ASN A 31 -3.39 -12.52 -7.61
N GLU A 32 -4.70 -12.39 -7.79
CA GLU A 32 -5.49 -13.27 -8.66
C GLU A 32 -5.45 -12.86 -10.13
N GLU A 33 -5.74 -11.60 -10.45
CA GLU A 33 -5.84 -11.17 -11.84
C GLU A 33 -4.45 -10.94 -12.45
N ALA A 34 -3.44 -10.59 -11.64
CA ALA A 34 -2.13 -10.11 -12.10
C ALA A 34 -2.24 -9.04 -13.21
N ASP A 35 -3.40 -8.37 -13.30
CA ASP A 35 -3.77 -7.43 -14.35
C ASP A 35 -3.57 -6.03 -13.79
N TRP A 36 -2.34 -5.54 -13.95
CA TRP A 36 -2.00 -4.19 -13.54
C TRP A 36 -2.62 -3.19 -14.52
N ASN A 37 -3.77 -2.65 -14.16
CA ASN A 37 -4.52 -1.66 -14.93
C ASN A 37 -4.59 -0.31 -14.18
N ASP A 38 -5.06 0.73 -14.87
CA ASP A 38 -5.15 2.09 -14.32
C ASP A 38 -6.03 2.18 -13.06
N GLU A 39 -7.04 1.31 -12.91
CA GLU A 39 -7.89 1.27 -11.72
C GLU A 39 -7.13 0.71 -10.50
N ILE A 40 -6.39 -0.38 -10.68
CA ILE A 40 -5.55 -0.94 -9.61
C ILE A 40 -4.46 0.05 -9.24
N GLU A 41 -3.80 0.68 -10.21
CA GLU A 41 -2.80 1.72 -9.94
C GLU A 41 -3.40 2.87 -9.12
N ALA A 42 -4.57 3.39 -9.53
CA ALA A 42 -5.27 4.45 -8.80
C ALA A 42 -5.63 4.03 -7.37
N ALA A 43 -6.13 2.82 -7.18
CA ALA A 43 -6.48 2.27 -5.88
C ALA A 43 -5.27 2.11 -4.95
N PHE A 44 -4.12 1.65 -5.47
CA PHE A 44 -2.87 1.61 -4.70
C PHE A 44 -2.38 3.01 -4.35
N HIS A 45 -2.51 3.96 -5.27
CA HIS A 45 -2.14 5.36 -5.01
C HIS A 45 -2.99 5.98 -3.91
N GLU A 46 -4.29 5.68 -3.89
CA GLU A 46 -5.21 6.15 -2.86
C GLU A 46 -4.91 5.49 -1.50
N ALA A 47 -4.72 4.17 -1.49
CA ALA A 47 -4.33 3.43 -0.28
C ALA A 47 -2.99 3.92 0.30
N LEU A 48 -2.02 4.28 -0.55
CA LEU A 48 -0.76 4.90 -0.13
C LEU A 48 -0.94 6.29 0.48
N LYS A 49 -1.86 7.11 -0.06
CA LYS A 49 -2.18 8.43 0.50
C LYS A 49 -2.88 8.29 1.84
N ASP A 50 -3.85 7.38 1.94
CA ASP A 50 -4.56 7.11 3.18
C ASP A 50 -3.65 6.52 4.24
N PHE A 51 -2.73 5.63 3.86
CA PHE A 51 -1.67 5.15 4.74
C PHE A 51 -0.81 6.30 5.25
N LYS A 52 -0.31 7.18 4.38
CA LYS A 52 0.49 8.34 4.81
C LYS A 52 -0.29 9.31 5.71
N ALA A 53 -1.61 9.43 5.54
CA ALA A 53 -2.45 10.32 6.32
C ALA A 53 -2.83 9.75 7.70
N ASN A 54 -3.07 8.44 7.79
CA ASN A 54 -3.58 7.78 9.00
C ASN A 54 -2.48 7.04 9.79
N SER A 55 -1.41 6.63 9.13
CA SER A 55 -0.38 5.79 9.73
C SER A 55 0.75 6.63 10.30
N THR A 56 1.12 6.34 11.54
CA THR A 56 2.30 6.89 12.21
C THR A 56 3.41 5.84 12.13
N TRP A 57 4.27 5.95 11.12
CA TRP A 57 5.38 5.03 10.82
C TRP A 57 6.74 5.64 11.19
#